data_AF-A0A915BJQ1-F1
#
_entry.id   AF-A0A915BJQ1-F1
#
_cell.length_a   1.000
_cell.length_b   1.000
_cell.length_c   1.000
_cell.angle_alpha   90.00
_cell.angle_beta   90.00
_cell.angle_gamma   90.00
#
_symmetry.space_group_name_H-M   'P 1'
#
loop_
_entity.id
_entity.type
_entity.pdbx_description
1 polymer ?
#
loop_
_entity_poly.entity_id
_entity_poly.type
_entity_poly.pdbx_seq_one_letter_code
_entity_poly.pdbx_strand_id
1 'polypeptide(L)'
;MAIMGSSGAGKTTLLNVLTQHNLANVDVSGVVLVNGESISRKTMRHLSAYVQQNDCFIGTMTVREHLLFSAKLRMGKEFTHEQRLEKVEDVIIEMGLSACANTMIGTPNGLKGLSGGEKKRLSFASEVLTSPSIIFCDEPTSGLDSFMSLQVVNAMKCLAKLGMTVITTIHQPPSQVFTLFDECGFSCPHFYNPADYIISTLAVAEGKRAECISRIAMMPSLQGEEVFKLIEFTVKIISSKICCKLVDPISMYFPSINVNDYQRADLAS
;
A
#
# COMPACT_ATOMS: atom_id res chain seq x y z
N MET A 1 -5.12 -3.38 5.50
CA MET A 1 -5.15 -2.02 6.08
C MET A 1 -4.52 -1.03 5.10
N ALA A 2 -5.13 0.14 4.90
CA ALA A 2 -4.56 1.21 4.08
C ALA A 2 -4.38 2.48 4.93
N ILE A 3 -3.22 3.12 4.82
CA ILE A 3 -2.85 4.37 5.51
C ILE A 3 -2.79 5.47 4.47
N MET A 4 -3.56 6.54 4.66
CA MET A 4 -3.61 7.66 3.73
C MET A 4 -3.17 8.96 4.40
N GLY A 5 -2.52 9.81 3.61
CA GLY A 5 -2.01 11.10 4.06
C GLY A 5 -1.21 11.80 2.97
N SER A 6 -1.03 13.10 3.14
CA SER A 6 -0.27 13.96 2.23
C SER A 6 1.21 13.55 2.16
N SER A 7 1.91 14.09 1.15
CA SER A 7 3.37 13.98 1.11
C SER A 7 3.97 14.64 2.35
N GLY A 8 4.96 13.99 2.98
CA GLY A 8 5.57 14.48 4.23
C GLY A 8 4.76 14.23 5.50
N ALA A 9 3.56 13.65 5.45
CA ALA A 9 2.75 13.33 6.64
C ALA A 9 3.32 12.23 7.56
N GLY A 10 4.53 11.72 7.28
CA GLY A 10 5.17 10.67 8.07
C GLY A 10 4.69 9.24 7.79
N LYS A 11 4.01 8.99 6.66
CA LYS A 11 3.52 7.64 6.28
C LYS A 11 4.63 6.58 6.25
N THR A 12 5.70 6.84 5.49
CA THR A 12 6.89 5.99 5.43
C THR A 12 7.57 5.89 6.79
N THR A 13 7.62 6.97 7.57
CA THR A 13 8.16 6.96 8.93
C THR A 13 7.35 6.03 9.83
N LEU A 14 6.02 6.06 9.75
CA LEU A 14 5.14 5.16 10.49
C LEU A 14 5.35 3.69 10.09
N LEU A 15 5.48 3.39 8.79
CA LEU A 15 5.79 2.03 8.34
C LEU A 15 7.16 1.56 8.88
N ASN A 16 8.16 2.43 8.89
CA ASN A 16 9.47 2.14 9.48
C ASN A 16 9.39 1.88 10.99
N VAL A 17 8.56 2.64 11.71
CA VAL A 17 8.29 2.40 13.14
C VAL A 17 7.62 1.06 13.37
N LEU A 18 6.58 0.73 12.59
CA LEU A 18 5.88 -0.54 12.71
C LEU A 18 6.77 -1.74 12.38
N THR A 19 7.69 -1.60 11.43
CA THR A 19 8.66 -2.65 11.07
C THR A 19 9.90 -2.67 11.95
N GLN A 20 10.00 -1.74 12.92
CA GLN A 20 11.17 -1.49 13.76
C GLN A 20 12.46 -1.28 12.95
N HIS A 21 12.34 -0.68 11.76
CA HIS A 21 13.41 -0.44 10.82
C HIS A 21 13.89 1.02 10.90
N ASN A 22 15.21 1.26 10.72
CA ASN A 22 15.81 2.61 10.64
C ASN A 22 15.39 3.62 11.73
N LEU A 23 15.30 3.17 12.98
CA LEU A 23 14.88 4.01 14.13
C LEU A 23 15.97 4.93 14.70
N ALA A 24 17.13 5.04 14.06
CA ALA A 24 18.30 5.70 14.67
C ALA A 24 18.08 7.19 15.00
N ASN A 25 17.17 7.86 14.29
CA ASN A 25 16.90 9.30 14.42
C ASN A 25 15.43 9.59 14.76
N VAL A 26 14.71 8.62 15.33
CA VAL A 26 13.28 8.75 15.62
C VAL A 26 13.04 8.40 17.08
N ASP A 27 12.45 9.32 17.84
CA ASP A 27 11.95 9.02 19.17
C ASP A 27 10.58 8.35 19.05
N VAL A 28 10.47 7.14 19.59
CA VAL A 28 9.27 6.30 19.45
C VAL A 28 8.69 6.05 20.83
N SER A 29 7.45 6.52 21.02
CA SER A 29 6.63 6.18 22.18
C SER A 29 5.52 5.21 21.79
N GLY A 30 5.10 4.36 22.75
CA GLY A 30 4.12 3.31 22.53
C GLY A 30 4.74 1.93 22.27
N VAL A 31 3.88 0.93 22.07
CA VAL A 31 4.29 -0.48 21.91
C VAL A 31 3.64 -1.06 20.66
N VAL A 32 4.43 -1.77 19.85
CA VAL A 32 3.94 -2.53 18.70
C VAL A 32 3.71 -3.98 19.15
N LEU A 33 2.48 -4.46 19.02
CA LEU A 33 2.08 -5.83 19.35
C LEU A 33 1.74 -6.59 18.06
N VAL A 34 2.15 -7.85 17.99
CA VAL A 34 1.74 -8.80 16.94
C VAL A 34 1.07 -9.97 17.64
N ASN A 35 -0.21 -10.22 17.31
CA ASN A 35 -1.05 -11.21 17.98
C ASN A 35 -1.09 -11.05 19.52
N GLY A 36 -1.10 -9.80 20.00
CA GLY A 36 -1.13 -9.47 21.44
C GLY A 36 0.22 -9.49 22.15
N GLU A 37 1.30 -9.91 21.48
CA GLU A 37 2.64 -9.99 22.07
C GLU A 37 3.58 -8.91 21.54
N SER A 38 4.43 -8.38 22.41
CA SER A 38 5.52 -7.49 22.01
C SER A 38 6.62 -8.31 21.35
N ILE A 39 6.96 -7.99 20.10
CA ILE A 39 7.97 -8.75 19.36
C ILE A 39 9.27 -7.97 19.17
N SER A 40 10.38 -8.70 19.23
CA SER A 40 11.71 -8.14 18.97
C SER A 40 11.87 -7.72 17.51
N ARG A 41 12.79 -6.78 17.24
CA ARG A 41 13.16 -6.37 15.86
C ARG A 41 13.57 -7.56 15.00
N LYS A 42 14.28 -8.53 15.59
CA LYS A 42 14.71 -9.73 14.88
C LYS A 42 13.51 -10.57 14.45
N THR A 43 12.56 -10.78 15.36
CA THR A 43 11.33 -11.54 15.09
C THR A 43 10.47 -10.82 14.04
N MET A 44 10.27 -9.50 14.18
CA MET A 44 9.54 -8.67 13.21
C MET A 44 10.12 -8.83 11.79
N ARG A 45 11.45 -8.79 11.64
CA ARG A 45 12.12 -8.98 10.35
C ARG A 45 11.93 -10.38 9.74
N HIS A 46 11.69 -11.41 10.53
CA HIS A 46 11.43 -12.76 10.02
C HIS A 46 9.94 -12.97 9.69
N LEU A 47 9.05 -12.31 10.43
CA LEU A 47 7.60 -12.44 10.24
C LEU A 47 7.06 -11.52 9.14
N SER A 48 7.78 -10.45 8.81
CA SER A 48 7.31 -9.43 7.88
C SER A 48 8.21 -9.23 6.68
N ALA A 49 7.62 -8.75 5.59
CA ALA A 49 8.31 -8.24 4.43
C ALA A 49 7.95 -6.77 4.16
N TYR A 50 8.86 -6.06 3.48
CA TYR A 50 8.72 -4.65 3.18
C TYR A 50 8.94 -4.38 1.69
N VAL A 51 7.91 -3.88 1.02
CA VAL A 51 7.96 -3.49 -0.38
C VAL A 51 8.16 -1.98 -0.42
N GLN A 52 9.34 -1.57 -0.88
CA GLN A 52 9.72 -0.16 -0.98
C GLN A 52 8.94 0.55 -2.08
N GLN A 53 8.87 1.88 -2.01
CA GLN A 53 8.26 2.70 -3.06
C GLN A 53 9.01 2.56 -4.39
N ASN A 54 10.33 2.71 -4.35
CA ASN A 54 11.20 2.58 -5.51
C ASN A 54 11.76 1.15 -5.61
N ASP A 55 11.55 0.52 -6.76
CA ASP A 55 12.05 -0.83 -6.99
C ASP A 55 13.48 -0.77 -7.55
N CYS A 56 14.42 -1.47 -6.92
CA CYS A 56 15.81 -1.55 -7.36
C CYS A 56 16.11 -2.94 -7.93
N PHE A 57 16.06 -3.05 -9.26
CA PHE A 57 16.32 -4.31 -9.97
C PHE A 57 17.56 -4.25 -10.85
N ILE A 58 18.19 -5.41 -11.03
CA ILE A 58 19.22 -5.62 -12.04
C ILE A 58 18.52 -5.80 -13.39
N GLY A 59 18.51 -4.75 -14.21
CA GLY A 59 17.74 -4.71 -15.46
C GLY A 59 18.15 -5.74 -16.53
N THR A 60 19.34 -6.33 -16.43
CA THR A 60 19.85 -7.36 -17.35
C THR A 60 19.39 -8.77 -17.00
N MET A 61 18.75 -8.98 -15.84
CA MET A 61 18.17 -10.28 -15.48
C MET A 61 16.73 -10.38 -15.97
N THR A 62 16.28 -11.60 -16.23
CA THR A 62 14.86 -11.91 -16.42
C THR A 62 14.12 -11.97 -15.07
N VAL A 63 12.78 -11.89 -15.11
CA VAL A 63 11.90 -12.09 -13.95
C VAL A 63 12.23 -13.39 -13.22
N ARG A 64 12.28 -14.51 -13.94
CA ARG A 64 12.54 -15.83 -13.39
C ARG A 64 13.93 -15.93 -12.78
N GLU A 65 14.95 -15.41 -13.45
CA GLU A 65 16.32 -15.40 -12.91
C GLU A 65 16.41 -14.57 -11.63
N HIS A 66 15.75 -13.41 -11.59
CA HIS A 66 15.74 -12.56 -10.40
C HIS A 66 15.07 -13.24 -9.21
N LEU A 67 13.93 -13.90 -9.43
CA LEU A 67 13.22 -14.63 -8.39
C LEU A 67 13.99 -15.86 -7.93
N LEU A 68 14.58 -16.62 -8.86
CA LEU A 68 15.41 -17.77 -8.52
C LEU A 68 16.67 -17.37 -7.74
N PHE A 69 17.29 -16.25 -8.11
CA PHE A 69 18.42 -15.69 -7.37
C PHE A 69 18.00 -15.27 -5.95
N SER A 70 16.88 -14.55 -5.82
CA SER A 70 16.31 -14.15 -4.53
C SER A 70 15.95 -15.35 -3.66
N ALA A 71 15.35 -16.40 -4.25
CA ALA A 71 15.01 -17.64 -3.58
C ALA A 71 16.26 -18.37 -3.05
N LYS A 72 17.34 -18.44 -3.83
CA LYS A 72 18.61 -19.06 -3.40
C LYS A 72 19.23 -18.35 -2.19
N LEU A 73 19.03 -17.04 -2.07
CA LEU A 73 19.59 -16.25 -0.96
C LEU A 73 18.69 -16.22 0.28
N ARG A 74 17.37 -16.24 0.10
CA ARG A 74 16.40 -16.00 1.19
C ARG A 74 15.67 -17.26 1.67
N MET A 75 15.49 -18.27 0.82
CA MET A 75 14.90 -19.55 1.20
C MET A 75 16.01 -20.44 1.75
N GLY A 76 16.01 -20.67 3.06
CA GLY A 76 17.08 -21.29 3.83
C GLY A 76 17.58 -22.62 3.29
N LYS A 77 18.63 -23.17 3.90
CA LYS A 77 19.34 -24.34 3.38
C LYS A 77 18.50 -25.62 3.35
N GLU A 78 17.40 -25.64 4.10
CA GLU A 78 16.42 -26.72 4.18
C GLU A 78 15.68 -26.99 2.85
N PHE A 79 15.57 -26.00 1.97
CA PHE A 79 14.94 -26.18 0.67
C PHE A 79 15.92 -26.80 -0.33
N THR A 80 15.47 -27.73 -1.17
CA THR A 80 16.24 -28.24 -2.32
C THR A 80 16.23 -27.24 -3.48
N HIS A 81 17.01 -27.50 -4.52
CA HIS A 81 16.99 -26.68 -5.72
C HIS A 81 15.62 -26.74 -6.41
N GLU A 82 15.05 -27.95 -6.49
CA GLU A 82 13.76 -28.23 -7.11
C GLU A 82 12.61 -27.55 -6.37
N GLN A 83 12.61 -27.61 -5.03
CA GLN A 83 11.61 -26.92 -4.20
C GLN A 83 11.67 -25.39 -4.35
N ARG A 84 12.87 -24.81 -4.53
CA ARG A 84 13.01 -23.38 -4.82
C ARG A 84 12.47 -23.04 -6.19
N LEU A 85 12.73 -23.88 -7.19
CA LEU A 85 12.21 -23.67 -8.55
C LEU A 85 10.69 -23.72 -8.56
N GLU A 86 10.09 -24.72 -7.91
CA GLU A 86 8.65 -24.88 -7.76
C GLU A 86 8.03 -23.65 -7.09
N LYS A 87 8.59 -23.21 -5.96
CA LYS A 87 8.12 -22.00 -5.26
C LYS A 87 8.20 -20.74 -6.13
N VAL A 88 9.24 -20.62 -6.96
CA VAL A 88 9.39 -19.49 -7.89
C VAL A 88 8.29 -19.51 -8.96
N GLU A 89 7.99 -20.67 -9.54
CA GLU A 89 6.91 -20.79 -10.54
C GLU A 89 5.54 -20.49 -9.92
N ASP A 90 5.26 -20.99 -8.71
CA ASP A 90 4.03 -20.67 -7.99
C ASP A 90 3.85 -19.16 -7.81
N VAL A 91 4.89 -18.49 -7.31
CA VAL A 91 4.86 -17.04 -7.09
C VAL A 91 4.72 -16.26 -8.40
N ILE A 92 5.34 -16.71 -9.50
CA ILE A 92 5.16 -16.11 -10.83
C ILE A 92 3.70 -16.18 -11.27
N ILE A 93 3.03 -17.31 -11.04
CA ILE A 93 1.62 -17.50 -11.38
C ILE A 93 0.73 -16.65 -10.48
N GLU A 94 0.93 -16.70 -9.16
CA GLU A 94 0.15 -15.94 -8.17
C GLU A 94 0.21 -14.42 -8.40
N MET A 95 1.37 -13.91 -8.81
CA MET A 95 1.57 -12.49 -9.10
C MET A 95 1.22 -12.11 -10.54
N GLY A 96 0.73 -13.06 -11.36
CA GLY A 96 0.32 -12.82 -12.74
C GLY A 96 1.47 -12.38 -13.66
N LEU A 97 2.67 -12.93 -13.43
CA LEU A 97 3.90 -12.62 -14.17
C LEU A 97 4.26 -13.67 -15.24
N SER A 98 3.45 -14.71 -15.43
CA SER A 98 3.75 -15.83 -16.33
C SER A 98 4.09 -15.39 -17.76
N ALA A 99 3.38 -14.39 -18.29
CA ALA A 99 3.60 -13.87 -19.64
C ALA A 99 4.96 -13.15 -19.81
N CYS A 100 5.51 -12.60 -18.74
CA CYS A 100 6.78 -11.87 -18.74
C CYS A 100 7.89 -12.55 -17.93
N ALA A 101 7.71 -13.82 -17.56
CA ALA A 101 8.63 -14.57 -16.72
C ALA A 101 10.05 -14.71 -17.31
N ASN A 102 10.17 -14.76 -18.64
CA ASN A 102 11.44 -14.80 -19.37
C ASN A 102 11.84 -13.45 -19.98
N THR A 103 11.12 -12.38 -19.66
CA THR A 103 11.41 -11.03 -20.16
C THR A 103 12.45 -10.38 -19.25
N MET A 104 13.41 -9.67 -19.84
CA MET A 104 14.37 -8.86 -19.09
C MET A 104 13.64 -7.76 -18.30
N ILE A 105 14.10 -7.49 -17.07
CA ILE A 105 13.48 -6.48 -16.20
C ILE A 105 13.62 -5.07 -16.81
N GLY A 106 14.75 -4.81 -17.49
CA GLY A 106 15.03 -3.55 -18.16
C GLY A 106 15.52 -2.45 -17.23
N THR A 107 16.15 -1.43 -17.80
CA THR A 107 16.67 -0.26 -17.09
C THR A 107 15.93 1.00 -17.52
N PRO A 108 15.80 2.02 -16.63
CA PRO A 108 15.12 3.27 -16.97
C PRO A 108 15.69 3.98 -18.20
N ASN A 109 17.01 3.87 -18.43
CA ASN A 109 17.74 4.66 -19.42
C ASN A 109 18.32 3.83 -20.58
N GLY A 110 17.73 2.68 -20.92
CA GLY A 110 18.23 1.93 -22.07
C GLY A 110 17.44 0.68 -22.42
N LEU A 111 17.56 -0.37 -21.59
CA LEU A 111 16.98 -1.67 -21.91
C LEU A 111 15.48 -1.64 -21.67
N LYS A 112 14.70 -1.67 -22.75
CA LYS A 112 13.25 -1.91 -22.65
C LYS A 112 13.01 -3.26 -21.98
N GLY A 113 12.13 -3.28 -20.99
CA GLY A 113 11.82 -4.48 -20.23
C GLY A 113 10.40 -4.42 -19.70
N LEU A 114 10.23 -4.79 -18.45
CA LEU A 114 8.93 -4.81 -17.78
C LEU A 114 8.30 -3.42 -17.70
N SER A 115 6.97 -3.44 -17.77
CA SER A 115 6.14 -2.29 -17.48
C SER A 115 6.16 -1.94 -15.98
N GLY A 116 5.78 -0.72 -15.58
CA GLY A 116 5.83 -0.29 -14.18
C GLY A 116 5.01 -1.19 -13.24
N GLY A 117 3.79 -1.55 -13.64
CA GLY A 117 2.94 -2.47 -12.86
C GLY A 117 3.51 -3.89 -12.77
N GLU A 118 4.17 -4.39 -13.81
CA GLU A 118 4.87 -5.69 -13.76
C GLU A 118 6.08 -5.64 -12.84
N LYS A 119 6.89 -4.57 -12.89
CA LYS A 119 7.99 -4.35 -11.94
C LYS A 119 7.48 -4.35 -10.50
N LYS A 120 6.33 -3.73 -10.25
CA LYS A 120 5.80 -3.69 -8.89
C LYS A 120 5.32 -5.05 -8.39
N ARG A 121 4.68 -5.83 -9.26
CA ARG A 121 4.30 -7.22 -8.96
C ARG A 121 5.53 -8.11 -8.80
N LEU A 122 6.62 -7.84 -9.51
CA LEU A 122 7.91 -8.49 -9.28
C LEU A 122 8.46 -8.18 -7.88
N SER A 123 8.32 -6.94 -7.39
CA SER A 123 8.72 -6.59 -6.02
C SER A 123 7.91 -7.36 -4.98
N PHE A 124 6.60 -7.51 -5.19
CA PHE A 124 5.78 -8.37 -4.36
C PHE A 124 6.23 -9.82 -4.42
N ALA A 125 6.47 -10.35 -5.63
CA ALA A 125 6.95 -11.71 -5.84
C ALA A 125 8.24 -11.97 -5.04
N SER A 126 9.23 -11.08 -5.10
CA SER A 126 10.51 -11.23 -4.40
C SER A 126 10.37 -11.28 -2.88
N GLU A 127 9.39 -10.56 -2.31
CA GLU A 127 9.11 -10.57 -0.88
C GLU A 127 8.32 -11.82 -0.44
N VAL A 128 7.39 -12.27 -1.27
CA VAL A 128 6.49 -13.40 -0.98
C VAL A 128 7.21 -14.75 -1.01
N LEU A 129 8.38 -14.86 -1.63
CA LEU A 129 9.21 -16.07 -1.63
C LEU A 129 9.47 -16.62 -0.22
N THR A 130 9.58 -15.73 0.78
CA THR A 130 9.82 -16.11 2.18
C THR A 130 8.55 -16.47 2.96
N SER A 131 7.37 -16.42 2.32
CA SER A 131 6.05 -16.64 2.91
C SER A 131 5.83 -15.86 4.22
N PRO A 132 6.02 -14.52 4.22
CA PRO A 132 5.88 -13.71 5.43
C PRO A 132 4.42 -13.68 5.91
N SER A 133 4.21 -13.49 7.21
CA SER A 133 2.86 -13.35 7.78
C SER A 133 2.28 -11.95 7.58
N ILE A 134 3.16 -10.94 7.49
CA ILE A 134 2.80 -9.53 7.34
C ILE A 134 3.57 -8.95 6.15
N ILE A 135 2.92 -8.14 5.31
CA ILE A 135 3.58 -7.41 4.24
C ILE A 135 3.24 -5.93 4.34
N PHE A 136 4.28 -5.11 4.36
CA PHE A 136 4.20 -3.65 4.36
C PHE A 136 4.51 -3.14 2.95
N CYS A 137 3.64 -2.31 2.39
CA CYS A 137 3.78 -1.77 1.05
C CYS A 137 3.81 -0.24 1.11
N ASP A 138 4.93 0.37 0.72
CA ASP A 138 5.05 1.83 0.72
C ASP A 138 4.68 2.40 -0.65
N GLU A 139 3.56 3.14 -0.70
CA GLU A 139 2.98 3.78 -1.88
C GLU A 139 3.06 2.92 -3.16
N PRO A 140 2.55 1.67 -3.14
CA PRO A 140 2.83 0.71 -4.20
C PRO A 140 2.21 1.09 -5.55
N THR A 141 1.28 2.02 -5.57
CA THR A 141 0.57 2.49 -6.77
C THR A 141 1.10 3.83 -7.27
N SER A 142 2.13 4.38 -6.63
CA SER A 142 2.72 5.66 -7.02
C SER A 142 3.37 5.56 -8.40
N GLY A 143 3.12 6.55 -9.27
CA GLY A 143 3.71 6.62 -10.61
C GLY A 143 3.18 5.59 -11.61
N LEU A 144 2.09 4.89 -11.29
CA LEU A 144 1.44 3.93 -12.18
C LEU A 144 0.14 4.52 -12.75
N ASP A 145 -0.20 4.13 -13.98
CA ASP A 145 -1.52 4.45 -14.54
C ASP A 145 -2.63 3.64 -13.84
N SER A 146 -3.89 4.01 -14.07
CA SER A 146 -5.05 3.36 -13.43
C SER A 146 -5.16 1.86 -13.70
N PHE A 147 -4.78 1.40 -14.90
CA PHE A 147 -4.90 -0.01 -15.27
C PHE A 147 -3.80 -0.83 -14.59
N MET A 148 -2.56 -0.37 -14.66
CA MET A 148 -1.43 -0.97 -13.95
C MET A 148 -1.65 -1.00 -12.44
N SER A 149 -2.13 0.10 -11.89
CA SER A 149 -2.37 0.20 -10.45
C SER A 149 -3.45 -0.79 -10.00
N LEU A 150 -4.49 -1.02 -10.81
CA LEU A 150 -5.51 -2.04 -10.52
C LEU A 150 -4.91 -3.44 -10.47
N GLN A 151 -3.96 -3.74 -11.35
CA GLN A 151 -3.24 -5.02 -11.35
C GLN A 151 -2.40 -5.20 -10.07
N VAL A 152 -1.72 -4.16 -9.61
CA VAL A 152 -0.96 -4.14 -8.35
C VAL A 152 -1.87 -4.36 -7.14
N VAL A 153 -3.05 -3.72 -7.14
CA VAL A 153 -4.04 -3.87 -6.07
C VAL A 153 -4.64 -5.28 -6.06
N ASN A 154 -4.91 -5.85 -7.23
CA ASN A 154 -5.36 -7.24 -7.34
C ASN A 154 -4.32 -8.21 -6.79
N ALA A 155 -3.03 -7.97 -7.05
CA ALA A 155 -1.95 -8.77 -6.46
C ALA A 155 -1.96 -8.66 -4.91
N MET A 156 -2.05 -7.45 -4.35
CA MET A 156 -2.18 -7.28 -2.89
C MET A 156 -3.43 -7.97 -2.32
N LYS A 157 -4.55 -7.97 -3.06
CA LYS A 157 -5.76 -8.70 -2.67
C LYS A 157 -5.54 -10.22 -2.69
N CYS A 158 -4.80 -10.74 -3.66
CA CYS A 158 -4.40 -12.15 -3.67
C CYS A 158 -3.56 -12.49 -2.43
N LEU A 159 -2.57 -11.66 -2.08
CA LEU A 159 -1.77 -11.86 -0.86
C LEU A 159 -2.64 -11.90 0.41
N ALA A 160 -3.60 -10.99 0.53
CA ALA A 160 -4.53 -10.99 1.65
C ALA A 160 -5.40 -12.27 1.70
N LYS A 161 -5.84 -12.78 0.55
CA LYS A 161 -6.60 -14.04 0.45
C LYS A 161 -5.75 -15.27 0.82
N LEU A 162 -4.44 -15.22 0.61
CA LEU A 162 -3.50 -16.26 1.05
C LEU A 162 -3.25 -16.23 2.57
N GLY A 163 -3.89 -15.33 3.31
CA GLY A 163 -3.82 -15.24 4.77
C GLY A 163 -2.77 -14.26 5.29
N MET A 164 -2.14 -13.47 4.42
CA MET A 164 -1.14 -12.47 4.81
C MET A 164 -1.84 -11.19 5.29
N THR A 165 -1.27 -10.55 6.32
CA THR A 165 -1.72 -9.21 6.73
C THR A 165 -1.05 -8.17 5.84
N VAL A 166 -1.83 -7.53 4.95
CA VAL A 166 -1.34 -6.49 4.04
C VAL A 166 -1.57 -5.10 4.64
N ILE A 167 -0.49 -4.34 4.82
CA ILE A 167 -0.49 -2.95 5.27
C ILE A 167 0.10 -2.10 4.16
N THR A 168 -0.64 -1.14 3.62
CA THR A 168 -0.17 -0.28 2.53
C THR A 168 -0.33 1.19 2.86
N THR A 169 0.59 2.03 2.41
CA THR A 169 0.37 3.49 2.34
C THR A 169 -0.13 3.86 0.94
N ILE A 170 -1.01 4.85 0.86
CA ILE A 170 -1.54 5.38 -0.41
C ILE A 170 -1.38 6.90 -0.38
N HIS A 171 -0.92 7.47 -1.48
CA HIS A 171 -0.76 8.92 -1.62
C HIS A 171 -2.13 9.60 -1.73
N GLN A 172 -2.35 10.65 -0.95
CA GLN A 172 -3.56 11.46 -1.00
C GLN A 172 -3.59 12.31 -2.30
N PRO A 173 -4.76 12.55 -2.92
CA PRO A 173 -4.85 13.45 -4.07
C PRO A 173 -4.32 14.87 -3.74
N PRO A 174 -3.81 15.60 -4.74
CA PRO A 174 -3.22 16.93 -4.56
C PRO A 174 -4.24 17.98 -4.09
N SER A 175 -3.75 19.08 -3.51
CA SER A 175 -4.57 20.13 -2.88
C SER A 175 -5.67 20.70 -3.79
N GLN A 176 -5.34 20.86 -5.07
CA GLN A 176 -6.24 21.33 -6.12
C GLN A 176 -7.50 20.47 -6.25
N VAL A 177 -7.39 19.16 -6.00
CA VAL A 177 -8.56 18.28 -6.01
C VAL A 177 -9.51 18.66 -4.87
N PHE A 178 -9.03 18.98 -3.66
CA PHE A 178 -9.91 19.42 -2.58
C PHE A 178 -10.63 20.73 -2.93
N THR A 179 -9.94 21.69 -3.55
CA THR A 179 -10.56 22.94 -4.01
C THR A 179 -11.64 22.68 -5.05
N LEU A 180 -11.43 21.75 -5.98
CA LEU A 180 -12.45 21.34 -6.95
C LEU A 180 -13.67 20.67 -6.27
N PHE A 181 -13.47 19.90 -5.21
CA PHE A 181 -14.57 19.32 -4.42
C PHE A 181 -15.36 20.39 -3.67
N ASP A 182 -14.67 21.38 -3.09
CA ASP A 182 -15.31 22.54 -2.45
C ASP A 182 -16.15 23.33 -3.47
N GLU A 183 -15.62 23.60 -4.66
CA GLU A 183 -16.33 24.28 -5.75
C GLU A 183 -17.57 23.50 -6.24
N CYS A 184 -17.51 22.17 -6.21
CA CYS A 184 -18.64 21.31 -6.57
C CYS A 184 -19.68 21.18 -5.45
N GLY A 185 -19.52 21.89 -4.32
CA GLY A 185 -20.44 21.86 -3.18
C GLY A 185 -20.23 20.67 -2.24
N PHE A 186 -19.12 19.95 -2.37
CA PHE A 186 -18.74 18.83 -1.52
C PHE A 186 -17.59 19.25 -0.59
N SER A 187 -17.83 20.25 0.25
CA SER A 187 -16.83 20.68 1.22
C SER A 187 -16.65 19.69 2.36
N CYS A 188 -15.38 19.43 2.69
CA CYS A 188 -15.03 18.54 3.77
C CYS A 188 -15.36 19.18 5.13
N PRO A 189 -16.12 18.51 6.01
CA PRO A 189 -16.32 18.97 7.38
C PRO A 189 -14.99 19.12 8.13
N HIS A 190 -14.89 20.12 9.01
CA HIS A 190 -13.64 20.43 9.76
C HIS A 190 -13.09 19.29 10.62
N PHE A 191 -13.93 18.32 10.99
CA PHE A 191 -13.55 17.15 11.81
C PHE A 191 -13.26 15.89 10.99
N TYR A 192 -13.25 15.99 9.66
CA TYR A 192 -13.03 14.87 8.76
C TYR A 192 -11.70 15.03 8.03
N ASN A 193 -11.02 13.92 7.77
CA ASN A 193 -9.84 13.95 6.89
C ASN A 193 -10.32 14.21 5.44
N PRO A 194 -9.80 15.26 4.77
CA PRO A 194 -10.21 15.58 3.40
C PRO A 194 -10.04 14.41 2.41
N ALA A 195 -8.99 13.59 2.56
CA ALA A 195 -8.80 12.39 1.74
C ALA A 195 -9.96 11.40 1.91
N ASP A 196 -10.28 11.07 3.17
CA ASP A 196 -11.32 10.12 3.53
C ASP A 196 -12.69 10.66 3.12
N TYR A 197 -12.89 11.98 3.18
CA TYR A 197 -14.12 12.62 2.72
C TYR A 197 -14.29 12.49 1.20
N ILE A 198 -13.26 12.80 0.41
CA ILE A 198 -13.24 12.61 -1.06
C ILE A 198 -13.54 11.15 -1.38
N ILE A 199 -12.84 10.22 -0.74
CA ILE A 199 -13.06 8.78 -0.91
C ILE A 199 -14.50 8.42 -0.59
N SER A 200 -15.05 8.84 0.56
CA SER A 200 -16.41 8.50 0.96
C SER A 200 -17.46 9.11 0.02
N THR A 201 -17.19 10.29 -0.52
CA THR A 201 -18.07 11.01 -1.45
C THR A 201 -18.13 10.29 -2.80
N LEU A 202 -17.02 9.70 -3.21
CA LEU A 202 -16.84 9.09 -4.53
C LEU A 202 -16.95 7.57 -4.50
N ALA A 203 -16.91 6.98 -3.30
CA ALA A 203 -16.93 5.55 -3.12
C ALA A 203 -18.27 4.98 -3.59
N VAL A 204 -18.22 4.17 -4.66
CA VAL A 204 -19.39 3.42 -5.12
C VAL A 204 -19.60 2.24 -4.17
N ALA A 205 -20.54 2.39 -3.24
CA ALA A 205 -20.97 1.31 -2.36
C ALA A 205 -21.95 0.37 -3.10
N GLU A 206 -21.86 -0.93 -2.83
CA GLU A 206 -22.83 -1.92 -3.33
C GLU A 206 -24.25 -1.52 -2.89
N GLY A 207 -25.18 -1.42 -3.85
CA GLY A 207 -26.56 -0.98 -3.62
C GLY A 207 -26.84 0.52 -3.80
N LYS A 208 -25.81 1.38 -3.92
CA LYS A 208 -25.96 2.85 -4.14
C LYS A 208 -25.38 3.35 -5.46
N ARG A 209 -25.15 2.44 -6.41
CA ARG A 209 -24.44 2.73 -7.67
C ARG A 209 -25.07 3.85 -8.50
N ALA A 210 -26.40 3.91 -8.60
CA ALA A 210 -27.09 4.97 -9.34
C ALA A 210 -26.87 6.35 -8.71
N GLU A 211 -26.97 6.44 -7.38
CA GLU A 211 -26.75 7.69 -6.63
C GLU A 211 -25.31 8.20 -6.76
N CYS A 212 -24.32 7.29 -6.67
CA CYS A 212 -22.91 7.64 -6.84
C CYS A 212 -22.60 8.14 -8.26
N ILE A 213 -23.17 7.50 -9.30
CA ILE A 213 -23.01 7.93 -10.69
C ILE A 213 -23.65 9.31 -10.90
N SER A 214 -24.81 9.57 -10.30
CA SER A 214 -25.44 10.90 -10.36
C SER A 214 -24.61 11.99 -9.68
N ARG A 215 -23.97 11.71 -8.54
CA ARG A 215 -23.06 12.67 -7.86
C ARG A 215 -21.82 12.97 -8.70
N ILE A 216 -21.23 11.95 -9.30
CA ILE A 216 -20.10 12.09 -10.22
C ILE A 216 -20.49 12.93 -11.45
N ALA A 217 -21.69 12.71 -12.00
CA ALA A 217 -22.19 13.48 -13.15
C ALA A 217 -22.42 14.96 -12.82
N MET A 218 -22.64 15.31 -11.55
CA MET A 218 -22.76 16.69 -11.06
C MET A 218 -21.41 17.41 -10.90
N MET A 219 -20.28 16.73 -11.14
CA MET A 219 -18.93 17.26 -11.00
C MET A 219 -18.21 17.40 -12.37
N PRO A 220 -18.65 18.29 -13.26
CA PRO A 220 -18.06 18.42 -14.60
C PRO A 220 -16.59 18.89 -14.57
N SER A 221 -16.19 19.64 -13.54
CA SER A 221 -14.80 20.10 -13.31
C SER A 221 -13.83 18.96 -12.95
N LEU A 222 -14.35 17.82 -12.48
CA LEU A 222 -13.58 16.63 -12.14
C LEU A 222 -13.39 15.67 -13.34
N GLN A 223 -13.91 16.03 -14.53
CA GLN A 223 -13.73 15.27 -15.77
C GLN A 223 -12.33 15.38 -16.39
N GLY A 224 -11.35 15.96 -15.69
CA GLY A 224 -9.95 15.74 -16.02
C GLY A 224 -9.66 14.24 -15.88
N GLU A 225 -9.32 13.58 -16.99
CA GLU A 225 -9.12 12.13 -17.06
C GLU A 225 -8.26 11.57 -15.90
N GLU A 226 -7.24 12.31 -15.47
CA GLU A 226 -6.31 11.89 -14.41
C GLU A 226 -6.94 11.89 -13.02
N VAL A 227 -7.75 12.90 -12.68
CA VAL A 227 -8.35 13.04 -11.34
C VAL A 227 -9.46 12.01 -11.16
N PHE A 228 -10.27 11.80 -12.20
CA PHE A 228 -11.32 10.77 -12.20
C PHE A 228 -10.73 9.36 -12.08
N LYS A 229 -9.65 9.07 -12.82
CA LYS A 229 -8.91 7.80 -12.72
C LYS A 229 -8.33 7.58 -11.31
N LEU A 230 -7.74 8.61 -10.70
CA LEU A 230 -7.17 8.54 -9.35
C LEU A 230 -8.24 8.30 -8.27
N ILE A 231 -9.41 8.93 -8.43
CA ILE A 231 -10.56 8.80 -7.55
C ILE A 231 -11.19 7.41 -7.65
N GLU A 232 -11.53 6.98 -8.87
CA GLU A 232 -12.13 5.65 -9.11
C GLU A 232 -11.19 4.54 -8.61
N PHE A 233 -9.89 4.75 -8.79
CA PHE A 233 -8.85 3.85 -8.33
C PHE A 233 -8.76 3.76 -6.80
N THR A 234 -8.72 4.91 -6.11
CA THR A 234 -8.65 4.96 -4.63
C THR A 234 -9.90 4.33 -4.00
N VAL A 235 -11.07 4.61 -4.57
CA VAL A 235 -12.35 4.00 -4.20
C VAL A 235 -12.35 2.48 -4.40
N LYS A 236 -11.84 1.98 -5.53
CA LYS A 236 -11.76 0.54 -5.82
C LYS A 236 -10.83 -0.18 -4.84
N ILE A 237 -9.71 0.44 -4.45
CA ILE A 237 -8.80 -0.12 -3.44
C ILE A 237 -9.52 -0.29 -2.10
N ILE A 238 -10.23 0.75 -1.66
CA ILE A 238 -10.82 0.79 -0.31
C ILE A 238 -12.08 -0.06 -0.23
N SER A 239 -12.90 -0.06 -1.28
CA SER A 239 -14.11 -0.90 -1.41
C SER A 239 -13.77 -2.40 -1.49
N SER A 240 -12.53 -2.75 -1.86
CA SER A 240 -12.14 -4.15 -2.08
C SER A 240 -12.07 -5.03 -0.81
N LYS A 241 -12.38 -4.51 0.38
CA LYS A 241 -12.20 -5.17 1.69
C LYS A 241 -10.87 -5.92 1.73
N ILE A 242 -9.76 -5.19 1.78
CA ILE A 242 -8.48 -5.77 2.24
C ILE A 242 -8.67 -6.10 3.73
N CYS A 243 -9.32 -7.24 3.95
CA CYS A 243 -9.86 -7.69 5.21
C CYS A 243 -8.71 -8.20 6.05
N CYS A 244 -8.36 -7.42 7.08
CA CYS A 244 -7.62 -7.95 8.19
C CYS A 244 -8.58 -8.85 8.98
N LYS A 245 -8.26 -10.14 9.14
CA LYS A 245 -8.53 -10.78 10.44
C LYS A 245 -7.64 -10.05 11.45
N LEU A 246 -8.09 -8.89 11.91
CA LEU A 246 -7.65 -8.37 13.19
C LEU A 246 -8.20 -9.37 14.21
N VAL A 247 -7.34 -10.27 14.68
CA VAL A 247 -7.50 -10.82 16.01
C VAL A 247 -7.41 -9.62 16.94
N ASP A 248 -8.59 -9.15 17.34
CA ASP A 248 -8.89 -8.00 18.19
C ASP A 248 -8.30 -6.64 17.75
N PRO A 249 -9.11 -5.57 17.82
CA PRO A 249 -8.62 -4.25 17.47
C PRO A 249 -7.44 -3.92 18.37
N ILE A 250 -6.31 -3.58 17.74
CA ILE A 250 -5.22 -2.84 18.38
C ILE A 250 -5.88 -1.68 19.11
N SER A 251 -6.02 -1.78 20.44
CA SER A 251 -6.25 -0.64 21.28
C SER A 251 -4.95 0.15 21.28
N MET A 252 -4.76 0.96 20.24
CA MET A 252 -3.89 2.13 20.33
C MET A 252 -4.59 3.06 21.33
N TYR A 253 -4.36 2.82 22.62
CA TYR A 253 -4.51 3.84 23.65
C TYR A 253 -3.47 4.92 23.31
N PHE A 254 -3.86 5.85 22.44
CA PHE A 254 -3.32 7.20 22.56
C PHE A 254 -3.80 7.70 23.93
N PRO A 255 -2.90 8.11 24.85
CA PRO A 255 -3.35 8.80 26.04
C PRO A 255 -4.20 9.98 25.55
N SER A 256 -5.45 10.00 26.01
CA SER A 256 -6.44 11.03 25.72
C SER A 256 -5.79 12.41 25.82
N ILE A 257 -5.56 13.04 24.68
CA ILE A 257 -5.33 14.48 24.62
C ILE A 257 -6.63 15.08 25.13
N ASN A 258 -6.59 15.59 26.35
CA ASN A 258 -7.72 16.21 27.01
C ASN A 258 -8.05 17.48 26.23
N VAL A 259 -9.15 17.47 25.48
CA VAL A 259 -9.62 18.56 24.62
C VAL A 259 -9.92 19.85 25.42
N ASN A 260 -9.83 19.80 26.75
CA ASN A 260 -9.99 20.96 27.63
C ASN A 260 -8.73 21.86 27.75
N ASP A 261 -7.56 21.44 27.27
CA ASP A 261 -6.34 22.28 27.38
C ASP A 261 -6.23 23.36 26.29
N TYR A 262 -7.05 23.30 25.23
CA TYR A 262 -7.08 24.31 24.17
C TYR A 262 -8.04 25.50 24.44
N GLN A 263 -8.85 25.46 25.50
CA GLN A 263 -9.78 26.56 25.82
C GLN A 263 -9.31 27.50 26.93
N ARG A 264 -8.06 27.38 27.40
CA ARG A 264 -7.51 28.29 28.44
C ARG A 264 -6.37 29.21 27.98
N ALA A 265 -5.93 29.13 26.72
CA ALA A 265 -4.81 29.93 26.24
C ALA A 265 -5.18 31.25 25.53
N ASP A 266 -6.47 31.51 25.23
CA ASP A 266 -6.90 32.72 24.48
C ASP A 266 -7.65 33.77 25.33
N LEU A 267 -7.40 33.83 26.64
CA LEU A 267 -7.96 34.88 27.52
C LEU A 267 -6.93 35.54 28.46
N ALA A 268 -5.66 35.53 28.08
CA ALA A 268 -4.63 36.28 28.79
C ALA A 268 -3.55 36.84 27.85
N SER A 269 -3.89 37.88 27.10
CA SER A 269 -2.99 38.95 26.65
C SER A 269 -3.81 40.11 26.09
#